data_AF-A0A8S3ZPV0-F1
#
_entry.id   AF-A0A8S3ZPV0-F1
#
_cell.length_a   1.000
_cell.length_b   1.000
_cell.length_c   1.000
_cell.angle_alpha   90.00
_cell.angle_beta   90.00
_cell.angle_gamma   90.00
#
_symmetry.space_group_name_H-M   'P 1'
#
loop_
_entity.id
_entity.type
_entity.pdbx_description
1 polymer ?
#
loop_
_entity_poly.entity_id
_entity_poly.type
_entity_poly.pdbx_seq_one_letter_code
_entity_poly.pdbx_strand_id
1 'polypeptide(L)'
;PTCNGVPPSLVPVCQNALIDVAIFLDSSGSIAFAGWKKLINFFIDIFKLVIIGPRGIQFSFGKFSNNYTHVCNFDTYDNNDNLTQ
;
A
#
# COMPACT_ATOMS: atom_id res chain seq x y z
N PRO A 1 0.49 -15.93 34.24
CA PRO A 1 1.17 -16.10 32.94
C PRO A 1 1.93 -14.81 32.58
N THR A 2 3.23 -14.79 32.82
CA THR A 2 4.10 -13.64 32.55
C THR A 2 4.43 -13.58 31.06
N CYS A 3 4.13 -12.46 30.41
CA CYS A 3 4.52 -12.17 29.02
C CYS A 3 6.03 -11.88 28.95
N ASN A 4 6.87 -12.90 29.22
CA ASN A 4 8.32 -12.85 29.02
C ASN A 4 8.72 -13.42 27.64
N GLY A 5 7.82 -13.35 26.66
CA GLY A 5 8.16 -13.57 25.27
C GLY A 5 8.41 -12.22 24.64
N VAL A 6 9.67 -11.89 24.35
CA VAL A 6 9.99 -10.85 23.38
C VAL A 6 9.11 -11.15 22.15
N PRO A 7 8.23 -10.23 21.71
CA PRO A 7 7.43 -10.48 20.52
C PRO A 7 8.41 -10.83 19.41
N PRO A 8 8.13 -11.86 18.58
CA PRO A 8 8.99 -12.19 17.45
C PRO A 8 9.28 -10.88 16.75
N SER A 9 10.57 -10.57 16.64
CA SER A 9 11.06 -9.41 15.92
C SER A 9 10.16 -9.21 14.70
N LEU A 10 9.52 -8.04 14.60
CA LEU A 10 8.74 -7.65 13.43
C LEU A 10 9.74 -7.39 12.29
N VAL A 11 10.51 -8.42 11.91
CA VAL A 11 11.36 -8.39 10.73
C VAL A 11 10.38 -8.22 9.57
N PRO A 12 10.47 -7.15 8.78
CA PRO A 12 9.62 -7.01 7.61
C PRO A 12 9.90 -8.19 6.68
N VAL A 13 8.99 -9.17 6.67
CA VAL A 13 9.16 -10.44 5.94
C VAL A 13 9.27 -10.21 4.42
N CYS A 14 8.86 -9.03 3.94
CA CYS A 14 8.66 -8.75 2.52
C CYS A 14 9.57 -7.66 1.92
N GLN A 15 10.65 -7.25 2.58
CA GLN A 15 11.50 -6.14 2.08
C GLN A 15 12.00 -6.35 0.64
N ASN A 16 12.27 -7.60 0.24
CA ASN A 16 12.75 -7.97 -1.09
C ASN A 16 11.81 -8.95 -1.82
N ALA A 17 10.51 -8.92 -1.50
CA ALA A 17 9.54 -9.77 -2.19
C ALA A 17 9.35 -9.31 -3.65
N LEU A 18 9.38 -10.26 -4.58
CA LEU A 18 8.95 -10.05 -5.97
C LEU A 18 7.47 -10.41 -6.05
N ILE A 19 6.61 -9.41 -5.94
CA ILE A 19 5.15 -9.58 -5.91
C ILE A 19 4.46 -8.38 -6.53
N ASP A 20 3.40 -8.65 -7.28
CA ASP A 20 2.50 -7.63 -7.82
C ASP A 20 1.25 -7.53 -6.93
N VAL A 21 0.90 -6.31 -6.49
CA VAL A 21 -0.21 -6.06 -5.58
C VAL A 21 -1.19 -5.06 -6.19
N ALA A 22 -2.39 -5.53 -6.53
CA ALA A 22 -3.47 -4.67 -7.01
C ALA A 22 -4.35 -4.21 -5.84
N ILE A 23 -4.56 -2.90 -5.71
CA ILE A 23 -5.32 -2.29 -4.62
C ILE A 23 -6.55 -1.59 -5.20
N PHE A 24 -7.72 -1.94 -4.66
CA PHE A 24 -9.01 -1.36 -5.02
C PHE A 24 -9.54 -0.50 -3.85
N LEU A 25 -9.56 0.81 -4.04
CA LEU A 25 -9.94 1.81 -3.04
C LEU A 25 -11.42 2.16 -3.12
N ASP A 26 -12.14 2.03 -2.01
CA ASP A 26 -13.53 2.50 -1.90
C ASP A 26 -13.55 4.03 -1.84
N SER A 27 -14.18 4.63 -2.85
CA SER A 27 -14.40 6.08 -3.00
C SER A 27 -15.89 6.43 -3.03
N SER A 28 -16.73 5.58 -2.43
CA SER A 28 -18.16 5.82 -2.30
C SER A 28 -18.46 7.02 -1.40
N GLY A 29 -19.68 7.57 -1.54
CA GLY A 29 -20.10 8.74 -0.76
C GLY A 29 -20.21 8.50 0.75
N SER A 30 -20.13 7.25 1.22
CA SER A 30 -20.08 6.91 2.64
C SER A 30 -18.70 7.19 3.26
N ILE A 31 -17.66 7.28 2.44
CA ILE A 31 -16.30 7.59 2.87
C ILE A 31 -16.13 9.11 2.94
N ALA A 32 -16.24 9.64 4.16
CA ALA A 32 -15.94 11.04 4.41
C ALA A 32 -14.45 11.34 4.14
N PHE A 33 -14.13 12.62 3.89
CA PHE A 33 -12.77 13.08 3.60
C PHE A 33 -11.72 12.62 4.63
N ALA A 34 -12.07 12.63 5.92
CA ALA A 34 -11.17 12.16 6.97
C ALA A 34 -10.89 10.64 6.88
N GLY A 35 -11.87 9.85 6.46
CA GLY A 35 -11.70 8.41 6.18
C GLY A 35 -10.81 8.18 4.97
N TRP A 36 -11.03 8.93 3.89
CA TRP A 36 -10.17 8.89 2.70
C TRP A 36 -8.71 9.21 3.04
N LYS A 37 -8.47 10.27 3.82
CA LYS A 37 -7.11 10.64 4.25
C LYS A 37 -6.43 9.54 5.08
N LYS A 38 -7.18 8.84 5.95
CA LYS A 38 -6.64 7.71 6.72
C LYS A 38 -6.26 6.54 5.81
N LEU A 39 -7.10 6.24 4.80
CA LEU A 39 -6.82 5.18 3.83
C LEU A 39 -5.53 5.46 3.04
N ILE A 40 -5.36 6.70 2.55
CA ILE A 40 -4.14 7.11 1.84
C ILE A 40 -2.91 7.03 2.75
N ASN A 41 -3.00 7.55 3.98
CA ASN A 41 -1.90 7.49 4.94
C ASN A 41 -1.47 6.05 5.28
N PHE A 42 -2.42 5.13 5.38
CA PHE A 42 -2.12 3.71 5.62
C PHE A 42 -1.23 3.12 4.51
N PHE A 43 -1.54 3.41 3.24
CA PHE A 43 -0.73 2.93 2.12
C PHE A 43 0.63 3.62 2.04
N ILE A 44 0.70 4.93 2.34
CA ILE A 44 1.98 5.64 2.47
C ILE A 44 2.87 4.96 3.52
N ASP A 45 2.31 4.55 4.66
CA ASP A 45 3.08 3.86 5.71
C ASP A 45 3.51 2.46 5.28
N ILE A 46 2.73 1.74 4.46
CA ILE A 46 3.17 0.48 3.84
C ILE A 46 4.34 0.71 2.88
N PHE A 47 4.27 1.71 2.00
CA PHE A 47 5.32 1.95 1.00
C PHE A 47 6.66 2.32 1.61
N LYS A 48 6.68 2.88 2.84
CA LYS A 48 7.92 3.13 3.60
C LYS A 48 8.61 1.85 4.08
N LEU A 49 7.91 0.71 4.11
CA LEU A 49 8.41 -0.55 4.67
C LEU A 49 8.90 -1.55 3.63
N VAL A 50 8.66 -1.29 2.33
CA VAL A 50 8.93 -2.24 1.24
C VAL A 50 9.75 -1.58 0.13
N ILE A 51 10.49 -2.37 -0.65
CA ILE A 51 11.18 -1.89 -1.86
C ILE A 51 10.19 -1.93 -3.01
N ILE A 52 10.01 -0.80 -3.70
CA ILE A 52 9.09 -0.68 -4.84
C ILE A 52 9.85 -0.59 -6.15
N GLY A 53 9.29 -1.19 -7.19
CA GLY A 53 9.80 -1.13 -8.56
C GLY A 53 10.08 -2.50 -9.17
N PRO A 54 10.72 -2.55 -10.36
CA PRO A 54 10.85 -3.79 -11.15
C PRO A 54 11.63 -4.93 -10.48
N ARG A 55 12.34 -4.65 -9.39
CA ARG A 55 13.12 -5.63 -8.61
C ARG A 55 12.58 -5.82 -7.18
N GLY A 56 11.38 -5.32 -6.92
CA GLY A 56 10.70 -5.41 -5.63
C GLY A 56 9.21 -5.60 -5.82
N ILE A 57 8.42 -4.97 -4.96
CA ILE A 57 6.97 -4.99 -5.04
C ILE A 57 6.50 -3.98 -6.09
N GLN A 58 5.57 -4.38 -6.94
CA GLN A 58 4.90 -3.47 -7.86
C GLN A 58 3.45 -3.28 -7.43
N PHE A 59 2.97 -2.04 -7.46
CA PHE A 59 1.62 -1.69 -7.03
C PHE A 59 0.81 -1.13 -8.18
N SER A 60 -0.44 -1.62 -8.31
CA SER A 60 -1.46 -1.01 -9.17
C SER A 60 -2.61 -0.51 -8.31
N PHE A 61 -3.09 0.70 -8.59
CA PHE A 61 -4.23 1.29 -7.89
C PHE A 61 -5.42 1.41 -8.83
N GLY A 62 -6.60 1.11 -8.29
CA GLY A 62 -7.88 1.53 -8.84
C GLY A 62 -8.78 2.00 -7.73
N LYS A 63 -9.72 2.89 -8.04
CA LYS A 63 -10.76 3.33 -7.12
C LYS A 63 -12.13 2.93 -7.66
N PHE A 64 -13.05 2.62 -6.77
CA PHE A 64 -14.42 2.28 -7.14
C PHE A 64 -15.43 3.05 -6.30
N SER A 65 -16.59 3.28 -6.89
CA SER A 65 -17.80 3.79 -6.23
C SER A 65 -18.95 3.16 -7.01
N ASN A 66 -19.75 3.93 -7.75
CA ASN A 66 -20.70 3.38 -8.72
C ASN A 66 -20.00 2.76 -9.95
N ASN A 67 -18.81 3.25 -10.30
CA ASN A 67 -17.99 2.76 -11.40
C ASN A 67 -16.56 2.54 -10.93
N TYR A 68 -15.84 1.67 -11.63
CA TYR A 68 -14.41 1.49 -11.46
C TYR A 68 -13.64 2.59 -12.22
N THR A 69 -12.54 3.06 -11.64
CA THR A 69 -11.58 3.95 -12.28
C THR A 69 -10.18 3.42 -12.00
N HIS A 70 -9.48 3.06 -13.07
CA HIS A 70 -8.06 2.70 -12.99
C HIS A 70 -7.24 3.96 -12.67
N VAL A 71 -6.34 3.88 -11.69
CA VAL A 71 -5.49 5.00 -11.26
C VAL A 71 -4.08 4.83 -11.84
N CYS A 72 -3.48 3.65 -11.69
CA CYS A 72 -2.16 3.39 -12.26
C CYS A 72 -1.87 1.89 -12.44
N ASN A 73 -0.99 1.60 -13.40
CA ASN A 73 -0.50 0.25 -13.70
C ASN A 73 0.61 -0.15 -12.70
N PHE A 74 0.98 -1.43 -12.70
CA PHE A 74 2.06 -1.96 -11.85
C PHE A 74 3.43 -1.31 -12.10
N ASP A 75 3.70 -0.92 -13.34
CA ASP A 75 4.97 -0.32 -13.78
C ASP A 75 4.98 1.22 -13.66
N THR A 76 3.95 1.82 -13.06
CA THR A 76 3.87 3.28 -12.92
C THR A 76 4.90 3.83 -11.92
N TYR A 77 5.24 3.05 -10.89
CA TYR A 77 6.21 3.45 -9.87
C TYR A 77 7.42 2.53 -9.92
N ASP A 78 8.55 3.07 -10.37
CA ASP A 78 9.81 2.36 -10.58
C ASP A 78 10.74 2.39 -9.34
N ASN A 79 10.40 3.21 -8.35
CA ASN A 79 11.09 3.33 -7.06
C ASN A 79 10.18 3.99 -6.00
N ASN A 80 10.65 4.00 -4.75
CA ASN A 80 9.92 4.57 -3.61
C ASN A 80 9.77 6.10 -3.64
N ASP A 81 10.63 6.84 -4.34
CA ASP A 81 10.63 8.31 -4.35
C ASP A 81 9.44 8.88 -5.15
N ASN A 82 8.96 8.12 -6.13
CA ASN A 82 7.86 8.53 -7.01
C ASN A 82 6.45 8.38 -6.39
N LEU A 83 6.34 7.91 -5.14
CA LEU A 83 5.06 7.64 -4.46
C LEU A 83 4.59 8.71 -3.46
N THR A 84 5.39 9.77 -3.26
CA THR A 84 5.14 10.79 -2.22
C THR A 84 4.77 12.18 -2.75
N GLN A 85 4.48 12.30 -4.06
CA GLN A 85 3.89 13.50 -4.67
C GLN A 85 2.37 13.43 -4.66
#